data_AF-A0A967M1C2-F1
#
_entry.id   AF-A0A967M1C2-F1
#
_cell.length_a   1.000
_cell.length_b   1.000
_cell.length_c   1.000
_cell.angle_alpha   90.00
_cell.angle_beta   90.00
_cell.angle_gamma   90.00
#
_symmetry.space_group_name_H-M   'P 1'
#
loop_
_entity.id
_entity.type
_entity.pdbx_description
1 polymer ?
#
loop_
_entity_poly.entity_id
_entity_poly.type
_entity_poly.pdbx_seq_one_letter_code
_entity_poly.pdbx_strand_id
1 'polypeptide(L)'
;MRVFLCVDTPDIYEVFANHPFFETNSDRFAVRLFGRQETVARRAFQLCAPDLYYRPMNKEQPAMHILFLGFEPLTREMVVQAALTAHYPDFRLPRVTVLCREEDKERVNRFKYRYPHLKKLVKFKVVYEDPMTIEPGIWKEMQAGGQPFSVCYVALRHDVESILAARRLNRLRRLEGMPLLNFVVCLNQQSFLAEIIDDDFLPVDLDKSKLPEHTPLEYFETLDETISIDVVVNDSLDTLARTIHNSYLNTLRAQGETPETNASMIAWSDLPGHKKKANQHAAAHMDIKLRCSGCIALPVDDPTPTTAFPINEENLEVLAQLEHRRWM
;
A
#
# COMPACT_ATOMS: atom_id res chain seq x y z
N MET A 1 30.20 -3.07 -10.69
CA MET A 1 29.48 -1.81 -10.47
C MET A 1 27.98 -2.07 -10.56
N ARG A 2 27.21 -1.67 -9.55
CA ARG A 2 25.74 -1.76 -9.58
C ARG A 2 25.19 -0.35 -9.69
N VAL A 3 24.32 -0.11 -10.66
CA VAL A 3 23.67 1.18 -10.89
C VAL A 3 22.19 1.03 -10.60
N PHE A 4 21.67 1.87 -9.71
CA PHE A 4 20.24 1.91 -9.37
C PHE A 4 19.62 3.11 -10.07
N LEU A 5 18.61 2.87 -10.90
CA LEU A 5 17.96 3.90 -11.68
C LEU A 5 16.50 4.03 -11.24
N CYS A 6 16.22 5.17 -10.62
CA CYS A 6 14.90 5.56 -10.17
C CYS A 6 14.09 6.09 -11.35
N VAL A 7 12.89 5.56 -11.56
CA VAL A 7 11.93 6.09 -12.54
C VAL A 7 10.72 6.63 -11.79
N ASP A 8 10.46 7.92 -11.96
CA ASP A 8 9.43 8.62 -11.18
C ASP A 8 8.01 8.44 -11.73
N THR A 9 7.87 8.25 -13.04
CA THR A 9 6.57 8.05 -13.67
C THR A 9 6.32 6.57 -13.98
N PRO A 10 5.19 5.98 -13.51
CA PRO A 10 4.85 4.58 -13.79
C PRO A 10 4.82 4.26 -15.29
N ASP A 11 4.36 5.21 -16.10
CA ASP A 11 4.23 5.06 -17.54
C ASP A 11 5.61 4.89 -18.23
N ILE A 12 6.64 5.63 -17.77
CA ILE A 12 8.01 5.48 -18.27
C ILE A 12 8.66 4.22 -17.73
N TYR A 13 8.39 3.87 -16.47
CA TYR A 13 8.95 2.68 -15.83
C TYR A 13 8.60 1.42 -16.62
N GLU A 14 7.37 1.30 -17.12
CA GLU A 14 6.95 0.18 -17.95
C GLU A 14 7.75 0.09 -19.26
N VAL A 15 8.00 1.22 -19.92
CA VAL A 15 8.79 1.25 -21.16
C VAL A 15 10.22 0.79 -20.88
N PHE A 16 10.83 1.28 -19.80
CA PHE A 16 12.20 0.92 -19.44
C PHE A 16 12.32 -0.52 -18.95
N ALA A 17 11.34 -1.02 -18.18
CA ALA A 17 11.34 -2.37 -17.65
C ALA A 17 11.30 -3.46 -18.74
N ASN A 18 10.78 -3.13 -19.93
CA ASN A 18 10.72 -4.05 -21.08
C ASN A 18 11.86 -3.83 -22.09
N HIS A 19 12.77 -2.90 -21.83
CA HIS A 19 13.83 -2.57 -22.79
C HIS A 19 15.10 -3.42 -22.54
N PRO A 20 15.63 -4.14 -23.55
CA PRO A 20 16.71 -5.12 -23.38
C PRO A 20 17.99 -4.59 -22.71
N PHE A 21 18.29 -3.30 -22.91
CA PHE A 21 19.42 -2.63 -22.24
C PHE A 21 19.35 -2.76 -20.71
N PHE A 22 18.16 -2.64 -20.12
CA PHE A 22 17.98 -2.70 -18.67
C PHE A 22 17.85 -4.13 -18.14
N GLU A 23 17.74 -5.12 -19.02
CA GLU A 23 17.83 -6.55 -18.68
C GLU A 23 19.28 -7.05 -18.66
N THR A 24 20.22 -6.25 -19.21
CA THR A 24 21.63 -6.65 -19.33
C THR A 24 22.32 -6.61 -17.96
N ASN A 25 22.34 -7.75 -17.28
CA ASN A 25 23.08 -7.95 -16.03
C ASN A 25 24.30 -8.84 -16.28
N SER A 26 25.47 -8.37 -15.83
CA SER A 26 26.73 -9.11 -15.84
C SER A 26 27.39 -9.00 -14.46
N ASP A 27 28.37 -9.86 -14.20
CA ASP A 27 29.12 -9.83 -12.92
C ASP A 27 29.82 -8.48 -12.67
N ARG A 28 30.17 -7.75 -13.74
CA ARG A 28 30.87 -6.47 -13.65
C ARG A 28 29.95 -5.26 -13.69
N PHE A 29 28.75 -5.39 -14.26
CA PHE A 29 27.82 -4.29 -14.46
C PHE A 29 26.38 -4.80 -14.42
N ALA A 30 25.57 -4.21 -13.54
CA ALA A 30 24.16 -4.51 -13.40
C ALA A 30 23.37 -3.21 -13.21
N VAL A 31 22.27 -3.05 -13.95
CA VAL A 31 21.34 -1.94 -13.79
C VAL A 31 20.08 -2.45 -13.10
N ARG A 32 19.68 -1.78 -12.03
CA ARG A 32 18.44 -2.08 -11.31
C ARG A 32 17.49 -0.90 -11.44
N LEU A 33 16.43 -1.11 -12.22
CA LEU A 33 15.31 -0.18 -12.29
C LEU A 33 14.43 -0.36 -11.07
N PHE A 34 13.95 0.75 -10.52
CA PHE A 34 12.84 0.74 -9.58
C PHE A 34 11.90 1.90 -9.84
N GLY A 35 10.60 1.64 -9.72
CA GLY A 35 9.55 2.64 -9.85
C GLY A 35 9.37 3.35 -8.52
N ARG A 36 9.67 4.65 -8.47
CA ARG A 36 9.61 5.42 -7.21
C ARG A 36 8.25 5.32 -6.55
N GLN A 37 7.20 5.57 -7.32
CA GLN A 37 5.82 5.65 -6.81
C GLN A 37 5.32 4.29 -6.31
N GLU A 38 5.73 3.20 -6.95
CA GLU A 38 5.43 1.85 -6.46
C GLU A 38 6.15 1.57 -5.13
N THR A 39 7.44 1.89 -5.06
CA THR A 39 8.24 1.74 -3.83
C THR A 39 7.64 2.56 -2.68
N VAL A 40 7.24 3.80 -2.95
CA VAL A 40 6.56 4.69 -1.99
C VAL A 40 5.24 4.09 -1.54
N ALA A 41 4.38 3.62 -2.44
CA ALA A 41 3.11 3.00 -2.08
C ALA A 41 3.29 1.72 -1.24
N ARG A 42 4.25 0.86 -1.60
CA ARG A 42 4.58 -0.34 -0.82
C ARG A 42 5.08 0.01 0.57
N ARG A 43 5.98 0.98 0.69
CA ARG A 43 6.53 1.42 1.97
C ARG A 43 5.47 2.08 2.85
N ALA A 44 4.62 2.95 2.28
CA ALA A 44 3.49 3.53 2.98
C ALA A 44 2.60 2.42 3.57
N PHE A 45 2.30 1.38 2.81
CA PHE A 45 1.45 0.28 3.31
C PHE A 45 2.17 -0.70 4.25
N GLN A 46 3.49 -0.60 4.43
CA GLN A 46 4.16 -1.26 5.55
C GLN A 46 3.90 -0.49 6.85
N LEU A 47 4.00 0.84 6.82
CA LEU A 47 3.97 1.69 8.02
C LEU A 47 2.58 2.16 8.43
N CYS A 48 1.72 2.41 7.46
CA CYS A 48 0.40 3.01 7.65
C CYS A 48 -0.65 2.32 6.76
N ALA A 49 -0.65 0.98 6.72
CA ALA A 49 -1.65 0.19 6.02
C ALA A 49 -3.09 0.53 6.46
N PRO A 50 -4.11 0.41 5.60
CA PRO A 50 -5.50 0.71 5.98
C PRO A 50 -6.00 -0.07 7.19
N ASP A 51 -5.53 -1.32 7.33
CA ASP A 51 -5.91 -2.24 8.39
C ASP A 51 -5.23 -1.95 9.73
N LEU A 52 -4.27 -1.01 9.77
CA LEU A 52 -3.81 -0.49 11.06
C LEU A 52 -4.85 0.45 11.69
N TYR A 53 -5.63 1.16 10.88
CA TYR A 53 -6.65 2.11 11.35
C TYR A 53 -8.02 1.47 11.58
N TYR A 54 -8.38 0.48 10.76
CA TYR A 54 -9.66 -0.20 10.88
C TYR A 54 -9.63 -1.59 10.24
N ARG A 55 -10.17 -2.60 10.92
CA ARG A 55 -10.17 -3.99 10.42
C ARG A 55 -11.56 -4.60 10.47
N PRO A 56 -12.18 -4.87 9.31
CA PRO A 56 -13.45 -5.59 9.30
C PRO A 56 -13.19 -7.08 9.53
N MET A 57 -13.71 -7.61 10.64
CA MET A 57 -13.60 -9.02 11.01
C MET A 57 -14.80 -9.84 10.54
N ASN A 58 -15.96 -9.20 10.39
CA ASN A 58 -17.20 -9.86 9.99
C ASN A 58 -18.12 -8.91 9.21
N LYS A 59 -19.26 -9.43 8.73
CA LYS A 59 -20.21 -8.68 7.89
C LYS A 59 -21.08 -7.69 8.65
N GLU A 60 -21.15 -7.78 9.98
CA GLU A 60 -21.93 -6.88 10.84
C GLU A 60 -21.23 -5.52 10.99
N GLN A 61 -19.90 -5.52 10.91
CA GLN A 61 -19.08 -4.33 10.90
C GLN A 61 -19.13 -3.62 9.52
N PRO A 62 -18.90 -2.30 9.46
CA PRO A 62 -18.69 -1.60 8.18
C PRO A 62 -17.63 -2.27 7.30
N ALA A 63 -17.79 -2.23 5.98
CA ALA A 63 -16.73 -2.72 5.09
C ALA A 63 -15.57 -1.73 5.07
N MET A 64 -14.34 -2.21 4.83
CA MET A 64 -13.20 -1.33 4.60
C MET A 64 -13.52 -0.29 3.52
N HIS A 65 -13.31 0.98 3.83
CA HIS A 65 -13.55 2.08 2.89
C HIS A 65 -12.39 3.09 2.94
N ILE A 66 -11.55 3.06 1.92
CA ILE A 66 -10.34 3.87 1.84
C ILE A 66 -10.64 5.10 0.99
N LEU A 67 -10.30 6.29 1.50
CA LEU A 67 -10.32 7.54 0.74
C LEU A 67 -8.91 7.89 0.26
N PHE A 68 -8.79 8.31 -0.99
CA PHE A 68 -7.60 8.94 -1.53
C PHE A 68 -7.92 10.34 -2.02
N LEU A 69 -7.09 11.32 -1.68
CA LEU A 69 -7.18 12.69 -2.19
C LEU A 69 -6.15 12.93 -3.30
N GLY A 70 -6.63 13.47 -4.42
CA GLY A 70 -5.85 13.68 -5.64
C GLY A 70 -5.76 12.44 -6.51
N PHE A 71 -5.21 12.61 -7.72
CA PHE A 71 -5.00 11.51 -8.66
C PHE A 71 -3.59 11.54 -9.29
N GLU A 72 -2.63 11.93 -8.47
CA GLU A 72 -1.21 11.95 -8.83
C GLU A 72 -0.62 10.52 -8.94
N PRO A 73 0.59 10.34 -9.51
CA PRO A 73 1.23 9.02 -9.65
C PRO A 73 1.20 8.16 -8.38
N LEU A 74 1.47 8.75 -7.21
CA LEU A 74 1.43 8.04 -5.94
C LEU A 74 0.05 7.46 -5.63
N THR A 75 -1.01 8.26 -5.73
CA THR A 75 -2.38 7.80 -5.47
C THR A 75 -2.75 6.63 -6.38
N ARG A 76 -2.37 6.67 -7.66
CA ARG A 76 -2.62 5.57 -8.61
C ARG A 76 -1.98 4.27 -8.12
N GLU A 77 -0.72 4.33 -7.69
CA GLU A 77 -0.01 3.17 -7.15
C GLU A 77 -0.59 2.69 -5.82
N MET A 78 -1.01 3.60 -4.92
CA MET A 78 -1.66 3.22 -3.66
C MET A 78 -3.03 2.57 -3.87
N VAL A 79 -3.80 2.98 -4.88
CA VAL A 79 -5.03 2.30 -5.27
C VAL A 79 -4.74 0.88 -5.75
N VAL A 80 -3.69 0.69 -6.55
CA VAL A 80 -3.26 -0.64 -6.99
C VAL A 80 -2.79 -1.49 -5.81
N GLN A 81 -1.98 -0.94 -4.91
CA GLN A 81 -1.56 -1.63 -3.69
C GLN A 81 -2.77 -2.02 -2.83
N ALA A 82 -3.76 -1.14 -2.66
CA ALA A 82 -4.98 -1.44 -1.91
C ALA A 82 -5.77 -2.58 -2.57
N ALA A 83 -5.86 -2.61 -3.90
CA ALA A 83 -6.51 -3.71 -4.61
C ALA A 83 -5.79 -5.05 -4.45
N LEU A 84 -4.48 -5.04 -4.19
CA LEU A 84 -3.64 -6.24 -4.03
C LEU A 84 -3.55 -6.73 -2.59
N THR A 85 -3.72 -5.84 -1.61
CA THR A 85 -3.47 -6.16 -0.20
C THR A 85 -4.70 -6.07 0.69
N ALA A 86 -5.71 -5.25 0.37
CA ALA A 86 -6.87 -5.00 1.23
C ALA A 86 -7.92 -6.14 1.20
N HIS A 87 -7.47 -7.38 1.44
CA HIS A 87 -8.29 -8.57 1.58
C HIS A 87 -8.40 -8.96 3.06
N TYR A 88 -9.62 -8.95 3.59
CA TYR A 88 -9.92 -9.13 5.01
C TYR A 88 -10.88 -10.28 5.31
N PRO A 89 -10.93 -10.79 6.55
CA PRO A 89 -11.75 -11.95 6.95
C PRO A 89 -13.26 -11.81 6.70
N ASP A 90 -13.77 -10.59 6.52
CA ASP A 90 -15.17 -10.37 6.16
C ASP A 90 -15.51 -10.74 4.69
N PHE A 91 -14.49 -11.00 3.88
CA PHE A 91 -14.56 -11.46 2.50
C PHE A 91 -15.34 -10.52 1.55
N ARG A 92 -15.54 -9.26 1.94
CA ARG A 92 -16.18 -8.24 1.10
C ARG A 92 -15.13 -7.52 0.27
N LEU A 93 -15.52 -7.01 -0.89
CA LEU A 93 -14.64 -6.14 -1.67
C LEU A 93 -14.41 -4.83 -0.90
N PRO A 94 -13.17 -4.42 -0.63
CA PRO A 94 -12.89 -3.09 -0.09
C PRO A 94 -13.45 -2.01 -1.02
N ARG A 95 -13.94 -0.93 -0.42
CA ARG A 95 -14.34 0.28 -1.16
C ARG A 95 -13.15 1.21 -1.25
N VAL A 96 -12.93 1.77 -2.43
CA VAL A 96 -11.90 2.77 -2.67
C VAL A 96 -12.58 3.97 -3.31
N THR A 97 -12.55 5.11 -2.64
CA THR A 97 -13.04 6.38 -3.18
C THR A 97 -11.85 7.30 -3.44
N VAL A 98 -11.77 7.84 -4.65
CA VAL A 98 -10.82 8.90 -5.01
C VAL A 98 -11.59 10.21 -5.08
N LEU A 99 -11.13 11.23 -4.34
CA LEU A 99 -11.60 12.60 -4.44
C LEU A 99 -10.53 13.42 -5.19
N CYS A 100 -10.85 13.84 -6.40
CA CYS A 100 -9.90 14.53 -7.27
C CYS A 100 -10.59 15.60 -8.14
N ARG A 101 -9.83 16.48 -8.79
CA ARG A 101 -10.41 17.58 -9.57
C ARG A 101 -11.02 17.05 -10.87
N GLU A 102 -12.01 17.76 -11.44
CA GLU A 102 -12.65 17.34 -12.72
C GLU A 102 -11.63 17.23 -13.88
N GLU A 103 -10.54 18.01 -13.84
CA GLU A 103 -9.41 17.91 -14.78
C GLU A 103 -8.71 16.53 -14.78
N ASP A 104 -8.88 15.73 -13.72
CA ASP A 104 -8.30 14.40 -13.59
C ASP A 104 -9.08 13.30 -14.33
N LYS A 105 -10.27 13.62 -14.84
CA LYS A 105 -11.20 12.65 -15.43
C LYS A 105 -10.58 11.81 -16.53
N GLU A 106 -9.78 12.42 -17.42
CA GLU A 106 -9.07 11.67 -18.46
C GLU A 106 -8.00 10.74 -17.89
N ARG A 107 -7.24 11.21 -16.88
CA ARG A 107 -6.22 10.40 -16.20
C ARG A 107 -6.88 9.19 -15.53
N VAL A 108 -8.03 9.40 -14.87
CA VAL A 108 -8.83 8.34 -14.25
C VAL A 108 -9.33 7.33 -15.27
N ASN A 109 -9.82 7.79 -16.43
CA ASN A 109 -10.29 6.90 -17.49
C ASN A 109 -9.15 6.03 -18.06
N ARG A 110 -7.97 6.62 -18.30
CA ARG A 110 -6.78 5.88 -18.72
C ARG A 110 -6.36 4.84 -17.68
N PHE A 111 -6.38 5.20 -16.40
CA PHE A 111 -6.09 4.27 -15.30
C PHE A 111 -7.08 3.08 -15.26
N LYS A 112 -8.39 3.33 -15.40
CA LYS A 112 -9.39 2.25 -15.47
C LYS A 112 -9.19 1.33 -16.67
N TYR A 113 -8.80 1.89 -17.82
CA TYR A 113 -8.50 1.11 -19.01
C TYR A 113 -7.24 0.27 -18.84
N ARG A 114 -6.22 0.82 -18.18
CA ARG A 114 -4.96 0.15 -17.82
C ARG A 114 -5.19 -1.02 -16.86
N TYR A 115 -6.10 -0.87 -15.90
CA TYR A 115 -6.44 -1.89 -14.90
C TYR A 115 -7.90 -2.37 -15.04
N PRO A 116 -8.27 -3.08 -16.12
CA PRO A 116 -9.66 -3.44 -16.41
C PRO A 116 -10.28 -4.39 -15.37
N HIS A 117 -9.43 -5.11 -14.63
CA HIS A 117 -9.84 -6.04 -13.58
C HIS A 117 -9.94 -5.40 -12.18
N LEU A 118 -9.58 -4.12 -12.02
CA LEU A 118 -9.62 -3.42 -10.72
C LEU A 118 -11.01 -3.54 -10.05
N LYS A 119 -12.08 -3.43 -10.84
CA LYS A 119 -13.47 -3.55 -10.36
C LYS A 119 -13.83 -4.92 -9.75
N LYS A 120 -13.04 -5.97 -10.02
CA LYS A 120 -13.21 -7.30 -9.42
C LYS A 120 -12.60 -7.37 -8.02
N LEU A 121 -11.62 -6.51 -7.73
CA LEU A 121 -10.85 -6.51 -6.48
C LEU A 121 -11.34 -5.44 -5.51
N VAL A 122 -11.73 -4.27 -6.01
CA VAL A 122 -12.22 -3.14 -5.21
C VAL A 122 -13.50 -2.55 -5.80
N LYS A 123 -14.36 -2.02 -4.93
CA LYS A 123 -15.46 -1.12 -5.33
C LYS A 123 -14.88 0.28 -5.52
N PHE A 124 -14.41 0.57 -6.74
CA PHE A 124 -13.74 1.83 -7.08
C PHE A 124 -14.74 2.92 -7.47
N LYS A 125 -14.82 4.00 -6.66
CA LYS A 125 -15.63 5.20 -6.89
C LYS A 125 -14.71 6.41 -7.06
N VAL A 126 -15.10 7.35 -7.91
CA VAL A 126 -14.40 8.62 -8.07
C VAL A 126 -15.41 9.75 -7.89
N VAL A 127 -15.04 10.75 -7.10
CA VAL A 127 -15.79 11.98 -6.88
C VAL A 127 -14.95 13.11 -7.45
N TYR A 128 -15.49 13.82 -8.43
CA TYR A 128 -14.80 14.91 -9.11
C TYR A 128 -15.15 16.24 -8.46
N GLU A 129 -14.44 16.55 -7.38
CA GLU A 129 -14.59 17.78 -6.58
C GLU A 129 -13.20 18.20 -6.10
N ASP A 130 -12.95 19.50 -5.97
CA ASP A 130 -11.67 19.97 -5.45
C ASP A 130 -11.62 19.75 -3.92
N PRO A 131 -10.65 18.97 -3.39
CA PRO A 131 -10.49 18.76 -1.95
C PRO A 131 -10.41 20.05 -1.12
N MET A 132 -9.91 21.14 -1.72
CA MET A 132 -9.75 22.45 -1.08
C MET A 132 -11.06 23.24 -1.02
N THR A 133 -11.99 23.04 -1.95
CA THR A 133 -13.22 23.83 -2.06
C THR A 133 -14.50 23.01 -1.94
N ILE A 134 -14.41 21.68 -1.73
CA ILE A 134 -15.58 20.81 -1.58
C ILE A 134 -16.56 21.35 -0.55
N GLU A 135 -17.84 21.28 -0.91
CA GLU A 135 -18.94 21.73 -0.05
C GLU A 135 -19.19 20.74 1.09
N PRO A 136 -19.56 21.21 2.30
CA PRO A 136 -19.84 20.34 3.44
C PRO A 136 -20.92 19.27 3.16
N GLY A 137 -21.93 19.61 2.36
CA GLY A 137 -22.99 18.68 1.97
C GLY A 137 -22.47 17.48 1.19
N ILE A 138 -21.63 17.72 0.18
CA ILE A 138 -21.01 16.66 -0.63
C ILE A 138 -20.05 15.83 0.24
N TRP A 139 -19.24 16.49 1.07
CA TRP A 139 -18.32 15.79 1.99
C TRP A 139 -19.06 14.82 2.94
N LYS A 140 -20.26 15.22 3.40
CA LYS A 140 -21.14 14.39 4.24
C LYS A 140 -21.79 13.26 3.45
N GLU A 141 -22.27 13.53 2.25
CA GLU A 141 -22.90 12.54 1.36
C GLU A 141 -21.93 11.41 1.00
N MET A 142 -20.65 11.72 0.80
CA MET A 142 -19.60 10.73 0.52
C MET A 142 -19.48 9.64 1.60
N GLN A 143 -19.92 9.93 2.83
CA GLN A 143 -19.85 9.04 3.99
C GLN A 143 -21.24 8.55 4.46
N ALA A 144 -22.31 8.93 3.75
CA ALA A 144 -23.67 8.57 4.10
C ALA A 144 -23.95 7.07 3.89
N GLY A 145 -25.09 6.59 4.42
CA GLY A 145 -25.56 5.22 4.23
C GLY A 145 -24.72 4.15 4.93
N GLY A 146 -24.07 4.49 6.05
CA GLY A 146 -23.28 3.55 6.85
C GLY A 146 -21.96 3.15 6.20
N GLN A 147 -21.36 4.04 5.40
CA GLN A 147 -20.10 3.79 4.69
C GLN A 147 -19.02 4.82 5.09
N PRO A 148 -18.70 4.97 6.39
CA PRO A 148 -17.67 5.91 6.82
C PRO A 148 -16.32 5.52 6.22
N PHE A 149 -15.45 6.51 6.00
CA PHE A 149 -14.07 6.24 5.61
C PHE A 149 -13.28 5.69 6.79
N SER A 150 -12.48 4.67 6.53
CA SER A 150 -11.59 4.02 7.49
C SER A 150 -10.28 4.80 7.67
N VAL A 151 -9.74 5.29 6.56
CA VAL A 151 -8.51 6.09 6.47
C VAL A 151 -8.55 6.93 5.20
N CYS A 152 -7.91 8.09 5.23
CA CYS A 152 -7.74 9.00 4.12
C CYS A 152 -6.25 9.20 3.81
N TYR A 153 -5.80 8.82 2.62
CA TYR A 153 -4.45 9.14 2.15
C TYR A 153 -4.48 10.38 1.28
N VAL A 154 -3.58 11.32 1.53
CA VAL A 154 -3.52 12.61 0.85
C VAL A 154 -2.22 12.73 0.09
N ALA A 155 -2.30 12.72 -1.25
CA ALA A 155 -1.16 12.86 -2.14
C ALA A 155 -1.52 13.79 -3.30
N LEU A 156 -1.68 15.08 -2.99
CA LEU A 156 -1.86 16.14 -3.99
C LEU A 156 -0.52 16.51 -4.62
N ARG A 157 -0.57 17.26 -5.72
CA ARG A 157 0.62 17.68 -6.48
C ARG A 157 1.61 18.50 -5.65
N HIS A 158 1.11 19.30 -4.71
CA HIS A 158 1.92 20.16 -3.86
C HIS A 158 1.68 19.81 -2.38
N ASP A 159 2.76 19.61 -1.63
CA ASP A 159 2.73 19.25 -0.21
C ASP A 159 1.84 20.21 0.62
N VAL A 160 1.95 21.51 0.36
CA VAL A 160 1.13 22.55 1.01
C VAL A 160 -0.36 22.34 0.74
N GLU A 161 -0.75 22.00 -0.49
CA GLU A 161 -2.15 21.68 -0.80
C GLU A 161 -2.61 20.44 -0.04
N SER A 162 -1.77 19.39 0.02
CA SER A 162 -2.07 18.16 0.76
C SER A 162 -2.35 18.45 2.24
N ILE A 163 -1.51 19.27 2.88
CA ILE A 163 -1.67 19.67 4.28
C ILE A 163 -2.95 20.48 4.50
N LEU A 164 -3.18 21.50 3.66
CA LEU A 164 -4.34 22.38 3.80
C LEU A 164 -5.65 21.63 3.55
N ALA A 165 -5.68 20.73 2.56
CA ALA A 165 -6.83 19.89 2.27
C ALA A 165 -7.14 18.95 3.45
N ALA A 166 -6.13 18.26 3.99
CA ALA A 166 -6.30 17.38 5.15
C ALA A 166 -6.83 18.15 6.37
N ARG A 167 -6.23 19.30 6.71
CA ARG A 167 -6.70 20.18 7.81
C ARG A 167 -8.13 20.64 7.61
N ARG A 168 -8.45 21.10 6.40
CA ARG A 168 -9.80 21.57 6.05
C ARG A 168 -10.83 20.47 6.22
N LEU A 169 -10.60 19.29 5.65
CA LEU A 169 -11.56 18.17 5.70
C LEU A 169 -11.70 17.62 7.12
N ASN A 170 -10.62 17.54 7.90
CA ASN A 170 -10.69 17.17 9.30
C ASN A 170 -11.49 18.19 10.12
N ARG A 171 -11.34 19.50 9.84
CA ARG A 171 -12.15 20.56 10.45
C ARG A 171 -13.62 20.47 10.06
N LEU A 172 -13.95 20.25 8.78
CA LEU A 172 -15.33 20.06 8.33
C LEU A 172 -15.98 18.86 9.03
N ARG A 173 -15.28 17.73 9.11
CA ARG A 173 -15.71 16.54 9.85
C ARG A 173 -16.03 16.86 11.31
N ARG A 174 -15.16 17.64 12.00
CA ARG A 174 -15.38 18.10 13.39
C ARG A 174 -16.65 18.95 13.52
N LEU A 175 -16.81 19.95 12.64
CA LEU A 175 -17.95 20.87 12.68
C LEU A 175 -19.29 20.19 12.38
N GLU A 176 -19.29 19.19 11.50
CA GLU A 176 -20.49 18.45 11.08
C GLU A 176 -20.80 17.23 11.97
N GLY A 177 -20.03 17.00 13.04
CA GLY A 177 -20.24 15.88 13.97
C GLY A 177 -20.09 14.50 13.30
N MET A 178 -19.26 14.40 12.26
CA MET A 178 -19.08 13.17 11.48
C MET A 178 -18.16 12.18 12.22
N PRO A 179 -18.17 10.88 11.86
CA PRO A 179 -17.25 9.88 12.45
C PRO A 179 -15.78 10.29 12.37
N LEU A 180 -14.93 9.75 13.24
CA LEU A 180 -13.48 9.98 13.20
C LEU A 180 -12.90 9.44 11.89
N LEU A 181 -11.93 10.16 11.34
CA LEU A 181 -11.23 9.79 10.11
C LEU A 181 -9.74 10.10 10.28
N ASN A 182 -8.91 9.06 10.16
CA ASN A 182 -7.46 9.20 10.14
C ASN A 182 -7.01 9.73 8.78
N PHE A 183 -6.14 10.72 8.79
CA PHE A 183 -5.51 11.25 7.59
C PHE A 183 -4.02 10.92 7.61
N VAL A 184 -3.53 10.42 6.49
CA VAL A 184 -2.12 10.18 6.22
C VAL A 184 -1.72 11.06 5.05
N VAL A 185 -0.94 12.10 5.33
CA VAL A 185 -0.49 13.08 4.35
C VAL A 185 0.87 12.66 3.80
N CYS A 186 0.92 12.27 2.53
CA CYS A 186 2.15 11.86 1.86
C CYS A 186 2.88 13.11 1.35
N LEU A 187 4.05 13.40 1.94
CA LEU A 187 4.85 14.58 1.62
C LEU A 187 6.04 14.21 0.72
N ASN A 188 6.25 14.97 -0.35
CA ASN A 188 7.31 14.74 -1.33
C ASN A 188 8.70 15.20 -0.86
N GLN A 189 8.76 16.02 0.20
CA GLN A 189 9.99 16.57 0.80
C GLN A 189 10.91 17.30 -0.19
N GLN A 190 10.53 18.54 -0.51
CA GLN A 190 11.48 19.56 -0.99
C GLN A 190 11.51 20.80 -0.08
N SER A 191 10.92 20.74 1.12
CA SER A 191 10.83 21.89 2.03
C SER A 191 10.64 21.37 3.45
N PHE A 192 11.25 22.05 4.43
CA PHE A 192 11.16 21.84 5.90
C PHE A 192 9.73 22.06 6.45
N LEU A 193 8.70 21.66 5.69
CA LEU A 193 7.31 21.86 6.04
C LEU A 193 6.94 21.03 7.27
N ALA A 194 7.46 19.81 7.43
CA ALA A 194 7.22 18.99 8.62
C ALA A 194 7.59 19.71 9.93
N GLU A 195 8.66 20.53 9.92
CA GLU A 195 9.09 21.33 11.08
C GLU A 195 8.23 22.59 11.30
N ILE A 196 7.53 23.07 10.26
CA ILE A 196 6.70 24.28 10.26
C ILE A 196 5.22 23.97 10.53
N ILE A 197 4.79 22.75 10.20
CA ILE A 197 3.44 22.26 10.43
C ILE A 197 3.31 21.91 11.92
N ASP A 198 2.81 22.88 12.69
CA ASP A 198 2.20 22.86 14.04
C ASP A 198 1.91 21.49 14.72
N ASP A 199 1.78 21.47 16.06
CA ASP A 199 1.62 20.30 16.97
C ASP A 199 0.56 19.24 16.58
N ASP A 200 -0.34 19.53 15.65
CA ASP A 200 -1.41 18.65 15.16
C ASP A 200 -0.94 17.56 14.17
N PHE A 201 0.31 17.64 13.68
CA PHE A 201 0.88 16.65 12.76
C PHE A 201 1.88 15.72 13.44
N LEU A 202 1.64 14.41 13.36
CA LEU A 202 2.52 13.39 13.93
C LEU A 202 3.15 12.54 12.84
N PRO A 203 4.38 12.04 13.01
CA PRO A 203 4.93 11.04 12.11
C PRO A 203 4.07 9.77 12.15
N VAL A 204 4.01 9.03 11.05
CA VAL A 204 3.33 7.72 11.03
C VAL A 204 4.00 6.74 12.01
N ASP A 205 3.18 6.11 12.84
CA ASP A 205 3.59 5.02 13.74
C ASP A 205 2.88 3.71 13.37
N LEU A 206 3.54 2.56 13.52
CA LEU A 206 2.93 1.24 13.35
C LEU A 206 1.94 0.91 14.47
N ASP A 207 2.20 1.35 15.71
CA ASP A 207 1.31 1.08 16.83
C ASP A 207 0.12 2.03 16.88
N LYS A 208 -1.01 1.57 16.30
CA LYS A 208 -2.29 2.29 16.34
C LYS A 208 -3.17 1.92 17.54
N SER A 209 -2.68 1.14 18.50
CA SER A 209 -3.47 0.70 19.66
C SER A 209 -3.90 1.84 20.59
N LYS A 210 -3.20 2.99 20.52
CA LYS A 210 -3.43 4.19 21.34
C LYS A 210 -3.71 5.42 20.48
N LEU A 211 -4.49 5.29 19.40
CA LEU A 211 -4.94 6.47 18.64
C LEU A 211 -5.72 7.42 19.58
N PRO A 212 -5.41 8.73 19.61
CA PRO A 212 -6.07 9.64 20.53
C PRO A 212 -7.55 9.84 20.18
N GLU A 213 -8.36 10.29 21.13
CA GLU A 213 -9.77 10.65 20.89
C GLU A 213 -9.91 11.80 19.85
N HIS A 214 -8.86 12.63 19.72
CA HIS A 214 -8.67 13.52 18.60
C HIS A 214 -7.78 12.84 17.57
N THR A 215 -8.16 12.83 16.30
CA THR A 215 -7.34 12.19 15.26
C THR A 215 -6.27 13.17 14.77
N PRO A 216 -4.99 13.02 15.17
CA PRO A 216 -3.91 13.83 14.62
C PRO A 216 -3.80 13.55 13.12
N LEU A 217 -3.28 14.52 12.39
CA LEU A 217 -2.95 14.31 10.99
C LEU A 217 -1.60 13.61 10.96
N GLU A 218 -1.51 12.42 10.40
CA GLU A 218 -0.24 11.74 10.28
C GLU A 218 0.46 12.16 9.00
N TYR A 219 1.79 12.24 8.99
CA TYR A 219 2.55 12.45 7.76
C TYR A 219 3.47 11.28 7.45
N PHE A 220 3.59 11.00 6.16
CA PHE A 220 4.49 10.01 5.60
C PHE A 220 5.45 10.70 4.63
N GLU A 221 6.73 10.70 4.97
CA GLU A 221 7.78 11.37 4.22
C GLU A 221 8.29 10.48 3.09
N THR A 222 7.82 10.74 1.87
CA THR A 222 7.99 9.79 0.77
C THR A 222 9.45 9.59 0.36
N LEU A 223 10.29 10.65 0.37
CA LEU A 223 11.70 10.53 -0.02
C LEU A 223 12.52 9.81 1.03
N ASP A 224 12.49 10.29 2.27
CA ASP A 224 13.27 9.73 3.38
C ASP A 224 12.94 8.25 3.63
N GLU A 225 11.68 7.87 3.47
CA GLU A 225 11.25 6.48 3.65
C GLU A 225 11.60 5.57 2.47
N THR A 226 11.92 6.09 1.27
CA THR A 226 12.02 5.25 0.06
C THR A 226 13.30 5.35 -0.76
N ILE A 227 14.02 6.47 -0.72
CA ILE A 227 15.33 6.62 -1.39
C ILE A 227 16.46 6.45 -0.36
N SER A 228 16.29 5.47 0.54
CA SER A 228 17.31 5.08 1.51
C SER A 228 18.18 3.94 0.97
N ILE A 229 19.38 3.78 1.53
CA ILE A 229 20.26 2.64 1.22
C ILE A 229 19.54 1.32 1.50
N ASP A 230 18.77 1.24 2.59
CA ASP A 230 18.08 0.00 2.95
C ASP A 230 17.01 -0.38 1.95
N VAL A 231 16.21 0.58 1.49
CA VAL A 231 15.14 0.30 0.52
C VAL A 231 15.70 0.07 -0.88
N VAL A 232 16.63 0.91 -1.35
CA VAL A 232 17.11 0.88 -2.74
C VAL A 232 18.24 -0.12 -2.95
N VAL A 233 19.22 -0.17 -2.04
CA VAL A 233 20.44 -0.98 -2.22
C VAL A 233 20.29 -2.36 -1.57
N ASN A 234 19.72 -2.41 -0.36
CA ASN A 234 19.54 -3.66 0.37
C ASN A 234 18.24 -4.40 0.01
N ASP A 235 17.41 -3.83 -0.89
CA ASP A 235 16.10 -4.35 -1.29
C ASP A 235 15.24 -4.74 -0.08
N SER A 236 15.25 -3.95 1.01
CA SER A 236 14.66 -4.33 2.30
C SER A 236 13.18 -4.72 2.18
N LEU A 237 12.43 -4.07 1.28
CA LEU A 237 11.03 -4.37 0.95
C LEU A 237 10.80 -5.77 0.37
N ASP A 238 11.84 -6.40 -0.18
CA ASP A 238 11.79 -7.70 -0.85
C ASP A 238 12.36 -8.83 0.01
N THR A 239 12.81 -8.55 1.24
CA THR A 239 13.40 -9.54 2.16
C THR A 239 12.48 -10.73 2.36
N LEU A 240 11.22 -10.47 2.74
CA LEU A 240 10.23 -11.53 2.95
C LEU A 240 9.88 -12.26 1.65
N ALA A 241 9.79 -11.55 0.53
CA ALA A 241 9.51 -12.16 -0.78
C ALA A 241 10.61 -13.14 -1.20
N ARG A 242 11.88 -12.79 -0.95
CA ARG A 242 13.04 -13.67 -1.16
C ARG A 242 12.99 -14.89 -0.25
N THR A 243 12.60 -14.72 1.02
CA THR A 243 12.43 -15.82 1.97
C THR A 243 11.34 -16.79 1.53
N ILE A 244 10.19 -16.28 1.04
CA ILE A 244 9.11 -17.10 0.48
C ILE A 244 9.63 -17.91 -0.72
N HIS A 245 10.35 -17.28 -1.65
CA HIS A 245 10.94 -17.97 -2.80
C HIS A 245 11.95 -19.05 -2.38
N ASN A 246 12.84 -18.75 -1.43
CA ASN A 246 13.81 -19.73 -0.94
C ASN A 246 13.14 -20.93 -0.26
N SER A 247 12.06 -20.70 0.49
CA SER A 247 11.24 -21.77 1.09
C SER A 247 10.60 -22.66 0.03
N TYR A 248 10.07 -22.06 -1.05
CA TYR A 248 9.55 -22.79 -2.20
C TYR A 248 10.64 -23.67 -2.85
N LEU A 249 11.83 -23.13 -3.11
CA LEU A 249 12.95 -23.90 -3.68
C LEU A 249 13.34 -25.10 -2.79
N ASN A 250 13.35 -24.93 -1.47
CA ASN A 250 13.69 -26.01 -0.55
C ASN A 250 12.64 -27.13 -0.57
N THR A 251 11.35 -26.75 -0.64
CA THR A 251 10.24 -27.71 -0.77
C THR A 251 10.38 -28.53 -2.06
N LEU A 252 10.64 -27.86 -3.19
CA LEU A 252 10.82 -28.54 -4.49
C LEU A 252 12.03 -29.48 -4.51
N ARG A 253 13.17 -29.04 -3.94
CA ARG A 253 14.36 -29.89 -3.82
C ARG A 253 14.09 -31.12 -2.96
N ALA A 254 13.35 -30.98 -1.86
CA ALA A 254 12.95 -32.10 -1.02
C ALA A 254 12.02 -33.08 -1.76
N GLN A 255 11.23 -32.59 -2.72
CA GLN A 255 10.40 -33.39 -3.62
C GLN A 255 11.17 -33.99 -4.81
N GLY A 256 12.47 -33.68 -4.95
CA GLY A 256 13.32 -34.19 -6.02
C GLY A 256 13.17 -33.47 -7.36
N GLU A 257 12.50 -32.32 -7.42
CA GLU A 257 12.44 -31.51 -8.64
C GLU A 257 13.79 -30.87 -8.96
N THR A 258 14.01 -30.59 -10.24
CA THR A 258 15.23 -29.96 -10.75
C THR A 258 14.91 -28.74 -11.62
N PRO A 259 15.88 -27.85 -11.89
CA PRO A 259 15.68 -26.72 -12.81
C PRO A 259 15.24 -27.13 -14.22
N GLU A 260 15.58 -28.34 -14.66
CA GLU A 260 15.14 -28.90 -15.93
C GLU A 260 13.65 -29.25 -15.94
N THR A 261 13.10 -29.69 -14.79
CA THR A 261 11.67 -29.98 -14.66
C THR A 261 10.84 -28.76 -14.30
N ASN A 262 11.46 -27.76 -13.65
CA ASN A 262 10.79 -26.53 -13.22
C ASN A 262 11.70 -25.31 -13.38
N ALA A 263 11.43 -24.53 -14.43
CA ALA A 263 12.18 -23.30 -14.76
C ALA A 263 12.10 -22.19 -13.69
N SER A 264 11.28 -22.35 -12.66
CA SER A 264 11.24 -21.45 -11.49
C SER A 264 12.32 -21.76 -10.46
N MET A 265 12.99 -22.91 -10.56
CA MET A 265 14.07 -23.34 -9.66
C MET A 265 15.40 -22.64 -9.97
N ILE A 266 15.37 -21.31 -9.98
CA ILE A 266 16.51 -20.44 -10.22
C ILE A 266 16.67 -19.41 -9.10
N ALA A 267 17.85 -18.79 -9.05
CA ALA A 267 18.14 -17.76 -8.06
C ALA A 267 17.19 -16.56 -8.20
N TRP A 268 16.92 -15.88 -7.08
CA TRP A 268 16.05 -14.70 -7.08
C TRP A 268 16.52 -13.62 -8.08
N SER A 269 17.83 -13.44 -8.25
CA SER A 269 18.41 -12.50 -9.23
C SER A 269 17.83 -12.70 -10.63
N ASP A 270 17.71 -13.97 -11.04
CA ASP A 270 17.40 -14.39 -12.41
C ASP A 270 15.92 -14.71 -12.59
N LEU A 271 15.15 -14.68 -11.50
CA LEU A 271 13.72 -14.94 -11.53
C LEU A 271 12.99 -13.90 -12.41
N PRO A 272 12.12 -14.33 -13.35
CA PRO A 272 11.33 -13.42 -14.18
C PRO A 272 10.53 -12.41 -13.34
N GLY A 273 10.39 -11.19 -13.85
CA GLY A 273 9.74 -10.09 -13.13
C GLY A 273 8.34 -10.43 -12.61
N HIS A 274 7.50 -11.11 -13.41
CA HIS A 274 6.16 -11.51 -12.99
C HIS A 274 6.17 -12.52 -11.82
N LYS A 275 7.17 -13.42 -11.74
CA LYS A 275 7.32 -14.35 -10.61
C LYS A 275 7.86 -13.65 -9.37
N LYS A 276 8.76 -12.67 -9.53
CA LYS A 276 9.18 -11.78 -8.41
C LYS A 276 7.97 -11.03 -7.85
N LYS A 277 7.16 -10.43 -8.72
CA LYS A 277 5.92 -9.72 -8.34
C LYS A 277 4.96 -10.63 -7.57
N ALA A 278 4.74 -11.87 -8.02
CA ALA A 278 3.90 -12.82 -7.29
C ALA A 278 4.37 -13.04 -5.83
N ASN A 279 5.68 -13.22 -5.62
CA ASN A 279 6.26 -13.35 -4.29
C ASN A 279 6.19 -12.04 -3.48
N GLN A 280 6.40 -10.89 -4.12
CA GLN A 280 6.28 -9.57 -3.49
C GLN A 280 4.84 -9.31 -3.01
N HIS A 281 3.83 -9.66 -3.81
CA HIS A 281 2.43 -9.52 -3.42
C HIS A 281 2.05 -10.48 -2.27
N ALA A 282 2.54 -11.71 -2.29
CA ALA A 282 2.35 -12.64 -1.17
C ALA A 282 3.00 -12.12 0.12
N ALA A 283 4.22 -11.58 0.03
CA ALA A 283 4.91 -10.96 1.15
C ALA A 283 4.15 -9.74 1.70
N ALA A 284 3.68 -8.85 0.82
CA ALA A 284 2.95 -7.65 1.22
C ALA A 284 1.63 -7.94 1.95
N HIS A 285 0.99 -9.09 1.68
CA HIS A 285 -0.23 -9.50 2.38
C HIS A 285 0.03 -10.23 3.70
N MET A 286 1.29 -10.61 4.00
CA MET A 286 1.63 -11.36 5.22
C MET A 286 1.29 -10.58 6.48
N ASP A 287 1.64 -9.30 6.54
CA ASP A 287 1.38 -8.47 7.73
C ASP A 287 -0.12 -8.33 8.01
N ILE A 288 -0.93 -8.31 6.96
CA ILE A 288 -2.40 -8.27 7.06
C ILE A 288 -2.91 -9.60 7.63
N LYS A 289 -2.39 -10.74 7.16
CA LYS A 289 -2.72 -12.06 7.72
C LYS A 289 -2.37 -12.16 9.19
N LEU A 290 -1.16 -11.75 9.58
CA LEU A 290 -0.73 -11.70 10.97
C LEU A 290 -1.70 -10.85 11.80
N ARG A 291 -1.96 -9.61 11.37
CA ARG A 291 -2.86 -8.70 12.10
C ARG A 291 -4.29 -9.25 12.16
N CYS A 292 -4.82 -9.84 11.10
CA CYS A 292 -6.16 -10.46 11.12
C CYS A 292 -6.26 -11.62 12.12
N SER A 293 -5.14 -12.28 12.42
CA SER A 293 -5.05 -13.25 13.51
C SER A 293 -4.73 -12.63 14.87
N GLY A 294 -4.60 -11.31 15.01
CA GLY A 294 -4.18 -10.67 16.26
C GLY A 294 -2.68 -10.85 16.57
N CYS A 295 -1.88 -11.17 15.56
CA CYS A 295 -0.43 -11.31 15.65
C CYS A 295 0.30 -10.13 14.99
N ILE A 296 1.56 -9.93 15.36
CA ILE A 296 2.50 -9.04 14.69
C ILE A 296 3.84 -9.74 14.53
N ALA A 297 4.64 -9.32 13.55
CA ALA A 297 6.02 -9.76 13.43
C ALA A 297 6.92 -8.80 14.23
N LEU A 298 7.83 -9.36 15.02
CA LEU A 298 8.84 -8.63 15.78
C LEU A 298 10.24 -9.18 15.43
N PRO A 299 11.31 -8.43 15.69
CA PRO A 299 12.67 -8.95 15.63
C PRO A 299 12.83 -10.23 16.46
N VAL A 300 13.72 -11.13 16.03
CA VAL A 300 13.92 -12.45 16.68
C VAL A 300 14.45 -12.31 18.12
N ASP A 301 15.15 -11.21 18.40
CA ASP A 301 15.71 -10.84 19.69
C ASP A 301 14.75 -10.03 20.58
N ASP A 302 13.53 -9.73 20.11
CA ASP A 302 12.52 -9.06 20.92
C ASP A 302 12.06 -9.95 22.09
N PRO A 303 11.95 -9.41 23.33
CA PRO A 303 11.59 -10.19 24.50
C PRO A 303 10.11 -10.62 24.54
N THR A 304 9.27 -10.14 23.62
CA THR A 304 7.84 -10.46 23.58
C THR A 304 7.62 -11.95 23.32
N PRO A 305 6.79 -12.65 24.11
CA PRO A 305 6.55 -14.07 23.94
C PRO A 305 6.00 -14.41 22.54
N THR A 306 6.58 -15.43 21.91
CA THR A 306 6.09 -15.93 20.63
C THR A 306 4.74 -16.61 20.80
N THR A 307 3.85 -16.42 19.83
CA THR A 307 2.57 -17.13 19.72
C THR A 307 2.55 -18.03 18.49
N ALA A 308 1.66 -19.04 18.49
CA ALA A 308 1.45 -19.88 17.33
C ALA A 308 0.75 -19.10 16.21
N PHE A 309 1.24 -19.27 14.98
CA PHE A 309 0.60 -18.74 13.78
C PHE A 309 0.64 -19.81 12.68
N PRO A 310 -0.50 -20.22 12.12
CA PRO A 310 -1.88 -19.84 12.49
C PRO A 310 -2.26 -20.23 13.93
N ILE A 311 -3.27 -19.56 14.50
CA ILE A 311 -3.66 -19.79 15.90
C ILE A 311 -4.35 -21.16 16.09
N ASN A 312 -5.15 -21.57 15.11
CA ASN A 312 -5.89 -22.82 15.09
C ASN A 312 -6.25 -23.20 13.64
N GLU A 313 -6.90 -24.35 13.43
CA GLU A 313 -7.31 -24.83 12.10
C GLU A 313 -8.34 -23.91 11.43
N GLU A 314 -9.27 -23.33 12.19
CA GLU A 314 -10.26 -22.38 11.65
C GLU A 314 -9.58 -21.11 11.11
N ASN A 315 -8.60 -20.59 11.84
CA ASN A 315 -7.79 -19.46 11.40
C ASN A 315 -6.97 -19.81 10.15
N LEU A 316 -6.37 -21.00 10.09
CA LEU A 316 -5.66 -21.48 8.91
C LEU A 316 -6.59 -21.50 7.68
N GLU A 317 -7.81 -22.01 7.82
CA GLU A 317 -8.79 -22.06 6.73
C GLU A 317 -9.18 -20.66 6.25
N VAL A 318 -9.44 -19.72 7.17
CA VAL A 318 -9.70 -18.31 6.82
C VAL A 318 -8.51 -17.71 6.07
N LEU A 319 -7.28 -17.92 6.55
CA LEU A 319 -6.06 -17.43 5.91
C LEU A 319 -5.83 -18.03 4.52
N ALA A 320 -6.17 -19.32 4.33
CA ALA A 320 -6.10 -19.99 3.04
C ALA A 320 -7.11 -19.41 2.04
N GLN A 321 -8.35 -19.17 2.47
CA GLN A 321 -9.37 -18.52 1.64
C GLN A 321 -8.98 -17.08 1.26
N LEU A 322 -8.40 -16.33 2.20
CA LEU A 322 -7.88 -14.98 1.91
C LEU A 322 -6.78 -15.02 0.86
N GLU A 323 -5.81 -15.93 0.99
CA GLU A 323 -4.74 -16.07 0.02
C GLU A 323 -5.26 -16.49 -1.36
N HIS A 324 -6.22 -17.42 -1.41
CA HIS A 324 -6.85 -17.84 -2.66
C HIS A 324 -7.51 -16.66 -3.39
N ARG A 325 -8.25 -15.81 -2.66
CA ARG A 325 -8.94 -14.64 -3.23
C ARG A 325 -7.99 -13.53 -3.66
N ARG A 326 -6.83 -13.40 -3.00
CA ARG A 326 -5.76 -12.48 -3.39
C ARG A 326 -5.07 -12.95 -4.68
N TRP A 327 -4.93 -14.27 -4.84
CA TRP A 327 -4.20 -14.86 -5.96
C TRP A 327 -5.01 -14.95 -7.27
N MET A 328 -6.32 -15.19 -7.18
CA MET A 328 -7.26 -15.33 -8.31
C MET A 328 -7.64 -13.99 -8.97
#